data_AF-A0A7Y1ADI3-F1
#
_entry.id   AF-A0A7Y1ADI3-F1
#
_cell.length_a   1.000
_cell.length_b   1.000
_cell.length_c   1.000
_cell.angle_alpha   90.00
_cell.angle_beta   90.00
_cell.angle_gamma   90.00
#
_symmetry.space_group_name_H-M   'P 1'
#
loop_
_entity.id
_entity.type
_entity.pdbx_description
1 polymer ?
#
loop_
_entity_poly.entity_id
_entity_poly.type
_entity_poly.pdbx_seq_one_letter_code
_entity_poly.pdbx_strand_id
1 'polypeptide(L)'
;MGIIQQAVNRVIYPAAYMYLSVQSRVNQIKDLFRSDNVIYAAPYGGQKVVLMALYQKGELRADVAHVLVCAKEQGAYVICVNTLKLKLPERYSGVIDCYIEKYNFGRDFST
;
A
#
# COMPACT_ATOMS: atom_id res chain seq x y z
N MET A 1 29.01 -1.92 28.93
CA MET A 1 27.55 -2.06 29.04
C MET A 1 27.25 -3.11 30.10
N GLY A 2 26.56 -2.74 31.18
CA GLY A 2 26.48 -3.55 32.40
C GLY A 2 25.64 -4.82 32.25
N ILE A 3 26.03 -5.88 32.98
CA ILE A 3 25.38 -7.20 33.02
C ILE A 3 23.88 -7.11 33.34
N ILE A 4 23.48 -6.14 34.15
CA ILE A 4 22.08 -5.84 34.50
C ILE A 4 21.28 -5.42 33.25
N GLN A 5 21.86 -4.59 32.38
CA GLN A 5 21.22 -4.16 31.13
C GLN A 5 21.02 -5.34 30.17
N GLN A 6 21.99 -6.26 30.13
CA GLN A 6 21.89 -7.46 29.31
C GLN A 6 20.77 -8.40 29.82
N ALA A 7 20.66 -8.59 31.13
CA ALA A 7 19.59 -9.40 31.73
C ALA A 7 18.19 -8.78 31.51
N VAL A 8 18.06 -7.47 31.69
CA VAL A 8 16.82 -6.71 31.43
C VAL A 8 16.43 -6.82 29.96
N ASN A 9 17.37 -6.62 29.03
CA ASN A 9 17.11 -6.76 27.59
C ASN A 9 16.71 -8.19 27.21
N ARG A 10 17.25 -9.21 27.90
CA ARG A 10 16.92 -10.63 27.65
C ARG A 10 15.48 -10.99 28.01
N VAL A 11 14.83 -10.20 28.86
CA VAL A 11 13.42 -10.40 29.27
C VAL A 11 12.49 -9.44 28.54
N ILE A 12 12.89 -8.18 28.38
CA ILE A 12 12.08 -7.17 27.67
C ILE A 12 11.94 -7.53 26.19
N TYR A 13 13.02 -7.98 25.54
CA TYR A 13 13.00 -8.22 24.10
C TYR A 13 12.04 -9.34 23.69
N PRO A 14 12.01 -10.53 24.34
CA PRO A 14 11.00 -11.54 24.05
C PRO A 14 9.56 -11.06 24.28
N ALA A 15 9.33 -10.30 25.36
CA ALA A 15 7.99 -9.77 25.67
C ALA A 15 7.52 -8.76 24.62
N ALA A 16 8.39 -7.82 24.24
CA ALA A 16 8.13 -6.84 23.17
C ALA A 16 7.90 -7.54 21.82
N TYR A 17 8.73 -8.54 21.50
CA TYR A 17 8.57 -9.33 20.27
C TYR A 17 7.24 -10.09 20.26
N MET A 18 6.87 -10.71 21.38
CA MET A 18 5.59 -11.41 21.52
C MET A 18 4.42 -10.45 21.32
N TYR A 19 4.44 -9.29 21.96
CA TYR A 19 3.42 -8.25 21.80
C TYR A 19 3.27 -7.82 20.33
N LEU A 20 4.37 -7.47 19.67
CA LEU A 20 4.36 -7.09 18.25
C LEU A 20 3.85 -8.22 17.35
N SER A 21 4.24 -9.47 17.63
CA SER A 21 3.81 -10.63 16.84
C SER A 21 2.29 -10.87 16.95
N VAL A 22 1.72 -10.71 18.14
CA VAL A 22 0.27 -10.82 18.37
C VAL A 22 -0.45 -9.68 17.68
N GLN A 23 0.02 -8.44 17.84
CA GLN A 23 -0.56 -7.28 17.16
C GLN A 23 -0.57 -7.44 15.64
N SER A 24 0.55 -7.90 15.06
CA SER A 24 0.66 -8.18 13.63
C SER A 24 -0.34 -9.24 13.16
N ARG A 25 -0.52 -10.34 13.92
CA ARG A 25 -1.49 -11.39 13.58
C ARG A 25 -2.94 -10.90 13.63
N VAL A 26 -3.30 -10.16 14.66
CA VAL A 26 -4.65 -9.57 14.79
C VAL A 26 -4.93 -8.64 13.61
N ASN A 27 -3.93 -7.86 13.21
CA ASN A 27 -4.03 -6.94 12.07
C ASN A 27 -4.16 -7.68 10.73
N GLN A 28 -3.45 -8.79 10.52
CA GLN A 28 -3.63 -9.65 9.34
C GLN A 28 -5.06 -10.22 9.25
N ILE A 29 -5.59 -10.74 10.36
CA ILE A 29 -6.97 -11.25 10.39
C ILE A 29 -7.96 -10.16 10.02
N LYS A 30 -7.78 -8.94 10.55
CA LYS A 30 -8.63 -7.79 10.21
C LYS A 30 -8.55 -7.39 8.73
N ASP A 31 -7.39 -7.52 8.09
CA ASP A 31 -7.21 -7.22 6.66
C ASP A 31 -7.99 -8.21 5.78
N LEU A 32 -7.99 -9.50 6.14
CA LEU A 32 -8.71 -10.54 5.40
C LEU A 32 -10.22 -10.27 5.30
N PHE A 33 -10.80 -9.58 6.28
CA PHE A 33 -12.21 -9.22 6.32
C PHE A 33 -12.51 -7.83 5.73
N ARG A 34 -11.50 -7.09 5.24
CA ARG A 34 -11.71 -5.79 4.59
C ARG A 34 -11.77 -5.95 3.08
N SER A 35 -12.83 -5.41 2.49
CA SER A 35 -12.93 -5.27 1.04
C SER A 35 -11.95 -4.22 0.53
N ASP A 36 -11.35 -4.47 -0.63
CA ASP A 36 -10.55 -3.47 -1.34
C ASP A 36 -11.45 -2.27 -1.72
N ASN A 37 -10.99 -1.05 -1.45
CA ASN A 37 -11.75 0.16 -1.73
C ASN A 37 -11.41 0.67 -3.13
N VAL A 38 -12.22 0.29 -4.13
CA VAL A 38 -12.09 0.78 -5.50
C VAL A 38 -12.68 2.18 -5.58
N ILE A 39 -11.84 3.19 -5.78
CA ILE A 39 -12.30 4.58 -5.87
C ILE A 39 -12.91 4.86 -7.25
N TYR A 40 -12.24 4.39 -8.30
CA TYR A 40 -12.77 4.40 -9.67
C TYR A 40 -12.13 3.29 -10.50
N ALA A 41 -12.86 2.84 -11.51
CA ALA A 41 -12.40 1.89 -12.50
C ALA A 41 -13.09 2.17 -13.84
N ALA A 42 -12.33 2.53 -14.86
CA ALA A 42 -12.81 2.60 -16.23
C ALA A 42 -13.00 1.19 -16.82
N PRO A 43 -13.83 1.01 -17.86
CA PRO A 43 -13.95 -0.29 -18.54
C PRO A 43 -12.62 -0.72 -19.17
N TYR A 44 -12.22 -1.97 -18.95
CA TYR A 44 -11.05 -2.56 -19.58
C TYR A 44 -11.39 -3.09 -20.98
N GLY A 45 -10.57 -2.75 -21.97
CA GLY A 45 -10.81 -3.02 -23.39
C GLY A 45 -9.78 -3.92 -24.06
N GLY A 46 -8.92 -4.63 -23.31
CA GLY A 46 -7.91 -5.54 -23.87
C GLY A 46 -6.53 -4.91 -24.11
N GLN A 47 -6.26 -3.73 -23.54
CA GLN A 47 -4.95 -3.07 -23.60
C GLN A 47 -3.88 -3.84 -22.80
N LYS A 48 -2.60 -3.56 -23.05
CA LYS A 48 -1.53 -4.01 -22.13
C LYS A 48 -1.76 -3.42 -20.74
N VAL A 49 -1.57 -4.21 -19.68
CA VAL A 49 -1.83 -3.75 -18.31
C VAL A 49 -0.53 -3.34 -17.64
N VAL A 50 -0.54 -2.16 -17.00
CA VAL A 50 0.48 -1.74 -16.04
C VAL A 50 -0.17 -1.77 -14.66
N LEU A 51 0.35 -2.61 -13.78
CA LEU A 51 -0.03 -2.64 -12.37
C LEU A 51 1.06 -1.99 -11.54
N MET A 52 0.71 -0.97 -10.76
CA MET A 52 1.63 -0.26 -9.89
C MET A 52 1.17 -0.27 -8.45
N ALA A 53 2.05 -0.74 -7.58
CA ALA A 53 1.94 -0.66 -6.13
C ALA A 53 2.45 0.72 -5.68
N LEU A 54 1.59 1.50 -5.01
CA LEU A 54 1.87 2.84 -4.50
C LEU A 54 1.92 2.92 -2.96
N TYR A 55 2.88 3.70 -2.47
CA TYR A 55 2.95 4.14 -1.08
C TYR A 55 2.97 5.66 -1.01
N GLN A 56 1.86 6.30 -1.41
CA GLN A 56 1.79 7.77 -1.59
C GLN A 56 0.64 8.36 -0.78
N LYS A 57 0.96 9.37 0.05
CA LYS A 57 -0.02 10.09 0.86
C LYS A 57 -0.22 11.51 0.35
N GLY A 58 -1.47 11.91 0.17
CA GLY A 58 -1.82 13.23 -0.33
C GLY A 58 -1.76 13.30 -1.85
N GLU A 59 -0.58 13.57 -2.41
CA GLU A 59 -0.40 13.71 -3.86
C GLU A 59 0.57 12.64 -4.38
N LEU A 60 0.49 12.34 -5.67
CA LEU A 60 1.52 11.55 -6.34
C LEU A 60 2.80 12.38 -6.45
N ARG A 61 3.94 11.73 -6.23
CA ARG A 61 5.22 12.32 -6.62
C ARG A 61 5.26 12.54 -8.12
N ALA A 62 5.93 13.61 -8.54
CA ALA A 62 6.01 14.02 -9.93
C ALA A 62 6.63 12.95 -10.85
N ASP A 63 7.63 12.22 -10.36
CA ASP A 63 8.27 11.14 -11.12
C ASP A 63 7.32 9.94 -11.33
N VAL A 64 6.57 9.54 -10.29
CA VAL A 64 5.53 8.50 -10.41
C VAL A 64 4.46 8.94 -11.41
N ALA A 65 3.97 10.17 -11.29
CA ALA A 65 2.98 10.71 -12.24
C ALA A 65 3.52 10.67 -13.68
N HIS A 66 4.78 11.04 -13.90
CA HIS A 66 5.41 10.98 -15.22
C HIS A 66 5.49 9.55 -15.77
N VAL A 67 5.82 8.55 -14.95
CA VAL A 67 5.82 7.14 -15.36
C VAL A 67 4.42 6.70 -15.82
N LEU A 68 3.38 7.09 -15.09
CA LEU A 68 2.00 6.76 -15.44
C LEU A 68 1.56 7.43 -16.74
N VAL A 69 1.95 8.69 -16.96
CA VAL A 69 1.75 9.39 -18.25
C VAL A 69 2.39 8.60 -19.38
N CYS A 70 3.67 8.24 -19.26
CA CYS A 70 4.37 7.48 -20.30
C CYS A 70 3.73 6.10 -20.55
N ALA A 71 3.20 5.44 -19.50
CA ALA A 71 2.47 4.18 -19.67
C ALA A 71 1.17 4.38 -20.46
N LYS A 72 0.41 5.44 -20.17
CA LYS A 72 -0.81 5.78 -20.93
C LYS A 72 -0.51 6.14 -22.37
N GLU A 73 0.55 6.88 -22.64
CA GLU A 73 0.98 7.23 -24.01
C GLU A 73 1.32 5.99 -24.85
N GLN A 74 1.76 4.90 -24.20
CA GLN A 74 1.99 3.60 -24.84
C GLN A 74 0.70 2.77 -25.01
N GLY A 75 -0.46 3.34 -24.70
CA GLY A 75 -1.76 2.69 -24.81
C GLY A 75 -2.04 1.67 -23.70
N ALA A 76 -1.35 1.75 -22.56
CA ALA A 76 -1.59 0.82 -21.45
C ALA A 76 -2.89 1.16 -20.67
N TYR A 77 -3.46 0.12 -20.07
CA TYR A 77 -4.46 0.22 -19.00
C TYR A 77 -3.74 0.19 -17.66
N VAL A 78 -3.82 1.30 -16.93
CA VAL A 78 -3.04 1.56 -15.72
C VAL A 78 -3.89 1.30 -14.49
N ILE A 79 -3.44 0.35 -13.67
CA ILE A 79 -4.02 0.00 -12.38
C ILE A 79 -3.05 0.44 -11.29
N CYS A 80 -3.52 1.28 -10.38
CA CYS A 80 -2.75 1.71 -9.21
C CYS A 80 -3.43 1.20 -7.94
N VAL A 81 -2.67 0.44 -7.14
CA VAL A 81 -3.09 0.01 -5.80
C VAL A 81 -2.27 0.79 -4.79
N ASN A 82 -2.90 1.61 -3.96
CA ASN A 82 -2.23 2.43 -2.96
C ASN A 82 -2.60 1.94 -1.57
N THR A 83 -1.61 1.80 -0.70
CA THR A 83 -1.84 1.39 0.71
C THR A 83 -1.96 2.59 1.65
N LEU A 84 -1.67 3.80 1.14
CA LEU A 84 -1.99 5.07 1.78
C LEU A 84 -3.21 5.68 1.08
N LYS A 85 -3.39 7.00 1.20
CA LYS A 85 -4.53 7.71 0.63
C LYS A 85 -4.13 8.98 -0.08
N LEU A 86 -4.65 9.18 -1.28
CA LEU A 86 -4.54 10.46 -1.98
C LEU A 86 -5.64 11.40 -1.50
N LYS A 87 -5.39 12.72 -1.54
CA LYS A 87 -6.37 13.73 -1.14
C LYS A 87 -7.47 13.91 -2.18
N LEU A 88 -7.10 13.88 -3.46
CA LEU A 88 -8.01 14.05 -4.60
C LEU A 88 -7.64 13.06 -5.72
N PRO A 89 -7.94 11.77 -5.55
CA PRO A 89 -7.52 10.72 -6.48
C PRO A 89 -8.07 10.88 -7.90
N GLU A 90 -9.23 11.52 -8.05
CA GLU A 90 -9.92 11.75 -9.34
C GLU A 90 -9.11 12.66 -10.26
N ARG A 91 -8.25 13.53 -9.70
CA ARG A 91 -7.31 14.36 -10.47
C ARG A 91 -6.40 13.52 -11.38
N TYR A 92 -6.14 12.27 -11.00
CA TYR A 92 -5.26 11.36 -11.70
C TYR A 92 -6.00 10.41 -12.65
N SER A 93 -7.33 10.53 -12.79
CA SER A 93 -8.14 9.68 -13.67
C SER A 93 -7.75 9.74 -15.16
N GLY A 94 -7.07 10.81 -15.59
CA GLY A 94 -6.49 10.89 -16.94
C GLY A 94 -5.26 10.02 -17.16
N VAL A 95 -4.59 9.59 -16.07
CA VAL A 95 -3.35 8.80 -16.11
C VAL A 95 -3.44 7.44 -15.40
N ILE A 96 -4.53 7.20 -14.68
CA ILE A 96 -4.84 5.95 -13.98
C ILE A 96 -6.26 5.54 -14.38
N ASP A 97 -6.43 4.34 -14.93
CA ASP A 97 -7.74 3.83 -15.34
C ASP A 97 -8.48 3.19 -14.16
N CYS A 98 -7.75 2.56 -13.24
CA CYS A 98 -8.28 1.93 -12.04
C CYS A 98 -7.44 2.29 -10.82
N TYR A 99 -8.05 2.96 -9.84
CA TYR A 99 -7.40 3.34 -8.59
C TYR A 99 -8.06 2.65 -7.40
N ILE A 100 -7.26 1.91 -6.65
CA ILE A 100 -7.69 1.10 -5.51
C ILE A 100 -6.93 1.57 -4.27
N GLU A 101 -7.65 1.87 -3.20
CA GLU A 101 -7.06 2.07 -1.88
C GLU A 101 -7.18 0.79 -1.07
N LYS A 102 -6.03 0.20 -0.74
CA LYS A 102 -5.94 -0.96 0.12
C LYS A 102 -5.73 -0.50 1.56
N TYR A 103 -6.34 -1.23 2.49
CA TYR A 103 -6.03 -1.03 3.89
C TYR A 103 -4.58 -1.41 4.19
N ASN A 104 -3.88 -0.55 4.95
CA ASN A 104 -2.56 -0.85 5.47
C ASN A 104 -2.64 -1.14 6.96
N PHE A 105 -2.25 -2.35 7.34
CA PHE A 105 -2.30 -2.82 8.72
C PHE A 105 -0.92 -2.85 9.42
N GLY A 106 0.06 -2.13 8.86
CA GLY A 106 1.46 -2.15 9.28
C GLY A 106 2.36 -3.03 8.41
N ARG A 107 1.82 -3.53 7.29
CA ARG A 107 2.57 -4.18 6.21
C ARG A 107 2.04 -3.68 4.88
N ASP A 108 2.94 -3.13 4.08
CA ASP A 108 2.57 -2.64 2.75
C ASP A 108 2.25 -3.83 1.85
N PHE A 109 1.13 -3.75 1.13
CA PHE A 109 0.67 -4.72 0.12
C PHE A 109 0.34 -6.14 0.59
N SER A 110 0.26 -6.37 1.91
CA SER A 110 -0.15 -7.63 2.54
C SER A 110 0.71 -8.87 2.14
N THR A 111 0.77 -9.86 3.03
CA THR A 111 1.12 -11.26 2.73
C THR A 111 0.37 -12.14 3.72
#